data_AF-A0A535U6H3-F1
#
_entry.id   AF-A0A535U6H3-F1
#
_cell.length_a   1.000
_cell.length_b   1.000
_cell.length_c   1.000
_cell.angle_alpha   90.00
_cell.angle_beta   90.00
_cell.angle_gamma   90.00
#
_symmetry.space_group_name_H-M   'P 1'
#
loop_
_entity.id
_entity.type
_entity.pdbx_description
1 polymer ?
#
loop_
_entity_poly.entity_id
_entity_poly.type
_entity_poly.pdbx_seq_one_letter_code
_entity_poly.pdbx_strand_id
1 'polypeptide(L)'
;MAATTGPAVRPVTDLAAKRARDARRRRWTVNVLRVLFAVVWLGSWELTTRLGWVDKFFFSQPSEIVLRLWVWITEGTALGPLWEQVLVTMEETVLGFILGSVLGILVGVALGRIRLLSDVLSPYIKAANSIPRVVLGALFAISLGLDLRSK
;
A
#
# COMPACT_ATOMS: atom_id res chain seq x y z
N MET A 1 -63.65 -20.58 -30.41
CA MET A 1 -62.71 -19.49 -30.78
C MET A 1 -62.05 -19.01 -29.50
N ALA A 2 -61.00 -19.71 -29.05
CA ALA A 2 -60.33 -19.43 -27.77
C ALA A 2 -59.22 -18.40 -28.00
N ALA A 3 -59.34 -17.23 -27.37
CA ALA A 3 -58.35 -16.18 -27.45
C ALA A 3 -57.08 -16.60 -26.67
N THR A 4 -56.01 -16.86 -27.41
CA THR A 4 -54.65 -16.99 -26.89
C THR A 4 -54.21 -15.65 -26.30
N THR A 5 -54.20 -15.54 -24.97
CA THR A 5 -53.50 -14.45 -24.26
C THR A 5 -52.00 -14.62 -24.47
N GLY A 6 -51.44 -13.89 -25.43
CA GLY A 6 -50.00 -13.81 -25.65
C GLY A 6 -49.29 -13.28 -24.39
N PRO A 7 -48.04 -13.72 -24.12
CA PRO A 7 -47.32 -13.32 -22.92
C PRO A 7 -47.14 -11.80 -22.90
N ALA A 8 -47.59 -11.17 -21.81
CA ALA A 8 -47.42 -9.73 -21.59
C ALA A 8 -45.92 -9.39 -21.57
N VAL A 9 -45.41 -8.84 -22.68
CA VAL A 9 -44.03 -8.36 -22.80
C VAL A 9 -43.88 -7.17 -21.84
N ARG A 10 -43.30 -7.41 -20.66
CA ARG A 10 -43.03 -6.33 -19.71
C ARG A 10 -42.07 -5.33 -20.36
N PRO A 11 -42.33 -4.02 -20.30
CA PRO A 11 -41.46 -3.03 -20.91
C PRO A 11 -40.06 -3.15 -20.29
N VAL A 12 -39.04 -3.26 -21.15
CA VAL A 12 -37.62 -3.46 -20.77
C VAL A 12 -37.13 -2.43 -19.73
N THR A 13 -37.77 -1.25 -19.71
CA THR A 13 -37.54 -0.15 -18.78
C THR A 13 -37.87 -0.49 -17.32
N ASP A 14 -38.91 -1.28 -17.03
CA ASP A 14 -39.29 -1.68 -15.66
C ASP A 14 -38.29 -2.70 -15.09
N LEU A 15 -37.77 -3.60 -15.93
CA LEU A 15 -36.74 -4.56 -15.53
C LEU A 15 -35.39 -3.88 -15.27
N ALA A 16 -35.04 -2.87 -16.06
CA ALA A 16 -33.82 -2.07 -15.85
C ALA A 16 -33.88 -1.26 -14.55
N ALA A 17 -35.03 -0.60 -14.28
CA ALA A 17 -35.22 0.17 -13.05
C ALA A 17 -35.21 -0.71 -11.78
N LYS A 18 -35.82 -1.90 -11.83
CA LYS A 18 -35.79 -2.88 -10.73
C LYS A 18 -34.37 -3.38 -10.44
N ARG A 19 -33.62 -3.79 -11.47
CA ARG A 19 -32.21 -4.21 -11.33
C ARG A 19 -31.32 -3.11 -10.74
N ALA A 20 -31.52 -1.85 -11.12
CA ALA A 20 -30.76 -0.73 -10.56
C ALA A 20 -31.05 -0.52 -9.06
N ARG A 21 -32.31 -0.65 -8.63
CA ARG A 21 -32.71 -0.58 -7.21
C ARG A 21 -32.15 -1.75 -6.41
N ASP A 22 -32.21 -2.97 -6.95
CA ASP A 22 -31.66 -4.17 -6.31
C ASP A 22 -30.13 -4.10 -6.20
N ALA A 23 -29.45 -3.59 -7.22
CA ALA A 23 -28.01 -3.35 -7.19
C ALA A 23 -27.63 -2.31 -6.11
N ARG A 24 -28.40 -1.23 -5.97
CA ARG A 24 -28.19 -0.22 -4.90
C ARG A 24 -28.44 -0.81 -3.52
N ARG A 25 -29.51 -1.58 -3.33
CA ARG A 25 -29.82 -2.25 -2.07
C ARG A 25 -28.74 -3.26 -1.69
N ARG A 26 -28.29 -4.07 -2.65
CA ARG A 26 -27.18 -5.02 -2.46
C ARG A 26 -25.88 -4.30 -2.07
N ARG A 27 -25.53 -3.18 -2.72
CA ARG A 27 -24.36 -2.36 -2.34
C ARG A 27 -24.45 -1.88 -0.89
N TRP A 28 -25.62 -1.37 -0.48
CA TRP A 28 -25.86 -0.95 0.91
C TRP A 28 -25.74 -2.12 1.88
N THR A 29 -26.40 -3.25 1.62
CA THR A 29 -26.30 -4.45 2.46
C THR A 29 -24.86 -4.93 2.58
N VAL A 30 -24.10 -4.95 1.48
CA VAL A 30 -22.68 -5.35 1.49
C VAL A 30 -21.85 -4.38 2.31
N ASN A 31 -22.05 -3.07 2.17
CA ASN A 31 -21.30 -2.09 2.97
C ASN A 31 -21.63 -2.19 4.46
N VAL A 32 -22.90 -2.40 4.82
CA VAL A 32 -23.31 -2.62 6.22
C VAL A 32 -22.67 -3.89 6.77
N LEU A 33 -22.70 -4.99 6.03
CA LEU A 33 -22.06 -6.25 6.46
C LEU A 33 -20.54 -6.11 6.60
N ARG A 34 -19.88 -5.34 5.73
CA ARG A 34 -18.45 -5.03 5.84
C ARG A 34 -18.13 -4.25 7.11
N VAL A 35 -18.89 -3.19 7.38
CA VAL A 35 -18.72 -2.39 8.61
C VAL A 35 -19.00 -3.25 9.84
N LEU A 36 -20.08 -4.03 9.84
CA LEU A 36 -20.41 -4.94 10.93
C LEU A 36 -19.29 -5.95 11.18
N PHE A 37 -18.78 -6.59 10.12
CA PHE A 37 -17.65 -7.51 10.22
C PHE A 37 -16.42 -6.83 10.81
N ALA A 38 -16.06 -5.62 10.33
CA ALA A 38 -14.93 -4.86 10.85
C ALA A 38 -15.09 -4.53 12.35
N VAL A 39 -16.29 -4.10 12.76
CA VAL A 39 -16.60 -3.80 14.16
C VAL A 39 -16.52 -5.04 15.03
N VAL A 40 -17.10 -6.17 14.60
CA VAL A 40 -17.03 -7.45 15.33
C VAL A 40 -15.59 -7.93 15.45
N TRP A 41 -14.82 -7.84 14.36
CA TRP A 41 -13.42 -8.23 14.35
C TRP A 41 -12.59 -7.39 15.32
N LEU A 42 -12.63 -6.05 15.19
CA LEU A 42 -11.89 -5.14 16.07
C LEU A 42 -12.35 -5.26 17.52
N GLY A 43 -13.67 -5.38 17.75
CA GLY A 43 -14.23 -5.58 19.08
C GLY A 43 -13.76 -6.88 19.72
N SER A 44 -13.68 -7.98 18.95
CA SER A 44 -13.15 -9.26 19.44
C SER A 44 -11.66 -9.17 19.79
N TRP A 45 -10.85 -8.47 19.00
CA TRP A 45 -9.43 -8.23 19.29
C TRP A 45 -9.24 -7.38 20.56
N GLU A 46 -9.99 -6.29 20.70
CA GLU A 46 -9.98 -5.46 21.91
C GLU A 46 -10.43 -6.26 23.14
N LEU A 47 -11.47 -7.08 23.01
CA LEU A 47 -12.02 -7.86 24.12
C LEU A 47 -11.06 -8.97 24.57
N THR A 48 -10.49 -9.71 23.62
CA THR A 48 -9.55 -10.81 23.92
C THR A 48 -8.28 -10.31 24.60
N THR A 49 -7.78 -9.14 24.21
CA THR A 49 -6.62 -8.50 24.84
C THR A 49 -6.96 -7.87 26.19
N ARG A 50 -8.16 -7.30 26.38
CA ARG A 50 -8.64 -6.79 27.68
C ARG A 50 -8.91 -7.90 28.70
N LEU A 51 -9.44 -9.03 28.26
CA LEU A 51 -9.70 -10.21 29.10
C LEU A 51 -8.43 -10.99 29.42
N GLY A 52 -7.28 -10.64 28.83
CA GLY A 52 -6.01 -11.33 29.04
C GLY A 52 -5.95 -12.71 28.39
N TRP A 53 -6.84 -13.02 27.43
CA TRP A 53 -6.76 -14.26 26.65
C TRP A 53 -5.56 -14.25 25.70
N VAL A 54 -5.15 -13.05 25.29
CA VAL A 54 -3.98 -12.81 24.46
C VAL A 54 -3.11 -11.76 25.15
N ASP A 55 -1.80 -11.96 25.14
CA ASP A 55 -0.86 -11.07 25.79
C ASP A 55 -0.87 -9.67 25.15
N LYS A 56 -1.17 -8.67 25.98
CA LYS A 56 -1.27 -7.27 25.59
C LYS A 56 0.04 -6.71 25.05
N PHE A 57 1.18 -7.17 25.56
CA PHE A 57 2.50 -6.71 25.12
C PHE A 57 2.79 -7.09 23.67
N PHE A 58 2.44 -8.32 23.28
CA PHE A 58 2.69 -8.81 21.91
C PHE A 58 1.64 -8.32 20.91
N PHE A 59 0.37 -8.30 21.31
CA PHE A 59 -0.74 -8.03 20.38
C PHE A 59 -1.28 -6.61 20.44
N SER A 60 -0.92 -5.82 21.46
CA SER A 60 -1.45 -4.47 21.72
C SER A 60 -2.99 -4.42 21.77
N GLN A 61 -3.55 -3.25 22.10
CA GLN A 61 -5.00 -3.02 22.02
C GLN A 61 -5.29 -2.05 20.88
N PRO A 62 -6.29 -2.32 20.01
CA PRO A 62 -6.74 -1.37 18.99
C PRO A 62 -6.90 0.06 19.52
N SER A 63 -7.49 0.23 20.70
CA SER A 63 -7.67 1.53 21.34
C SER A 63 -6.34 2.22 21.67
N GLU A 64 -5.37 1.50 22.21
CA GLU A 64 -4.03 2.03 22.52
C GLU A 64 -3.24 2.38 21.27
N ILE A 65 -3.37 1.59 20.20
CA ILE A 65 -2.75 1.89 18.90
C ILE A 65 -3.25 3.23 18.38
N VAL A 66 -4.57 3.46 18.40
CA VAL A 66 -5.16 4.72 17.91
C VAL A 66 -4.72 5.90 18.76
N LEU A 67 -4.71 5.77 20.10
CA LEU A 67 -4.23 6.82 20.99
C LEU A 67 -2.75 7.14 20.76
N ARG A 68 -1.92 6.10 20.58
CA ARG A 68 -0.49 6.27 20.34
C ARG A 68 -0.22 6.94 19.00
N LEU A 69 -0.94 6.56 17.95
CA LEU A 69 -0.87 7.20 16.64
C LEU A 69 -1.28 8.67 16.71
N TRP A 70 -2.33 8.99 17.46
CA TRP A 70 -2.76 10.37 17.66
C TRP A 70 -1.65 11.21 18.28
N VAL A 71 -1.09 10.75 19.41
CA VAL A 71 0.05 11.39 20.08
C VAL A 71 1.23 11.57 19.13
N TRP A 72 1.60 10.53 18.38
CA TRP A 72 2.72 10.60 17.44
C TRP A 72 2.51 11.58 16.27
N ILE A 73 1.27 11.82 15.88
CA ILE A 73 0.93 12.81 14.85
C ILE A 73 0.92 14.23 15.44
N THR A 74 0.35 14.43 16.64
CA THR A 74 0.11 15.77 17.20
C THR A 74 1.24 16.28 18.10
N GLU A 75 1.77 15.43 18.96
CA GLU A 75 2.81 15.75 19.95
C GLU A 75 4.19 15.25 19.50
N GLY A 76 4.19 14.17 18.71
CA GLY A 76 5.38 13.57 18.12
C GLY A 76 5.98 12.41 18.90
N THR A 77 7.14 11.97 18.44
CA THR A 77 7.93 10.89 19.00
C THR A 77 9.20 11.45 19.63
N ALA A 78 10.06 10.59 20.19
CA ALA A 78 11.41 10.98 20.64
C ALA A 78 12.28 11.58 19.50
N LEU A 79 11.89 11.34 18.25
CA LEU A 79 12.56 11.82 17.04
C LEU A 79 11.78 12.96 16.36
N GLY A 80 10.79 13.55 17.04
CA GLY A 80 9.88 14.54 16.47
C GLY A 80 8.56 13.96 15.93
N PRO A 81 7.65 14.82 15.46
CA PRO A 81 6.40 14.43 14.83
C PRO A 81 6.53 13.44 13.67
N LEU A 82 5.56 12.52 13.51
CA LEU A 82 5.58 11.55 12.40
C LEU A 82 5.64 12.21 11.01
N TRP A 83 5.05 13.39 10.86
CA TRP A 83 5.05 14.08 9.57
C TRP A 83 6.46 14.51 9.15
N GLU A 84 7.36 14.82 10.09
CA GLU A 84 8.75 15.16 9.79
C GLU A 84 9.49 13.96 9.22
N GLN A 85 9.30 12.78 9.80
CA GLN A 85 9.90 11.53 9.31
C GLN A 85 9.41 11.19 7.90
N VAL A 86 8.11 11.35 7.65
CA VAL A 86 7.53 11.14 6.32
C VAL A 86 8.14 12.11 5.30
N LEU A 87 8.31 13.39 5.66
CA LEU A 87 8.92 14.38 4.77
C LEU A 87 10.38 14.04 4.47
N VAL A 88 11.17 13.68 5.47
CA VAL A 88 12.58 13.28 5.27
C VAL A 88 12.68 12.09 4.33
N THR A 89 11.88 11.03 4.53
CA THR A 89 11.87 9.87 3.63
C THR A 89 11.44 10.24 2.21
N MET A 90 10.46 11.14 2.06
CA MET A 90 10.05 11.64 0.75
C MET A 90 11.15 12.44 0.06
N GLU A 91 11.84 13.32 0.79
CA GLU A 91 12.98 14.09 0.29
C GLU A 91 14.11 13.16 -0.19
N GLU A 92 14.52 12.21 0.64
CA GLU A 92 15.52 11.19 0.30
C GLU A 92 15.11 10.37 -0.93
N THR A 93 13.83 9.99 -1.02
CA THR A 93 13.29 9.25 -2.16
C THR A 93 13.35 10.08 -3.44
N VAL A 94 13.00 11.36 -3.37
CA VAL A 94 13.02 12.26 -4.53
C VAL A 94 14.46 12.51 -4.98
N LEU A 95 15.37 12.80 -4.06
CA LEU A 95 16.79 13.00 -4.37
C LEU A 95 17.41 11.74 -4.97
N GLY A 96 17.17 10.58 -4.35
CA GLY A 96 17.61 9.28 -4.87
C GLY A 96 17.03 8.97 -6.24
N PHE A 97 15.75 9.29 -6.49
CA PHE A 97 15.11 9.11 -7.78
C PHE A 97 15.71 10.01 -8.86
N ILE A 98 15.96 11.29 -8.57
CA ILE A 98 16.54 12.24 -9.52
C ILE A 98 17.97 11.79 -9.88
N LEU A 99 18.82 11.55 -8.88
CA LEU A 99 20.20 11.12 -9.09
C LEU A 99 20.25 9.78 -9.83
N GLY A 100 19.46 8.81 -9.39
CA GLY A 100 19.38 7.48 -10.01
C GLY A 100 18.88 7.54 -11.45
N SER A 101 17.88 8.37 -11.74
CA SER A 101 17.33 8.53 -13.09
C SER A 101 18.31 9.20 -14.03
N VAL A 102 18.97 10.28 -13.59
CA VAL A 102 19.97 10.97 -14.41
C VAL A 102 21.13 10.04 -14.75
N LEU A 103 21.71 9.38 -13.74
CA LEU A 103 22.81 8.43 -13.97
C LEU A 103 22.36 7.23 -14.81
N GLY A 104 21.18 6.67 -14.53
CA GLY A 104 20.61 5.55 -15.27
C GLY A 104 20.36 5.88 -16.73
N ILE A 105 19.85 7.07 -17.04
CA ILE A 105 19.65 7.54 -18.41
C ILE A 105 21.00 7.71 -19.12
N LEU A 106 21.97 8.37 -18.49
CA LEU A 106 23.30 8.59 -19.09
C LEU A 106 23.98 7.26 -19.43
N VAL A 107 24.00 6.33 -18.47
CA VAL A 107 24.57 4.99 -18.66
C VAL A 107 23.77 4.21 -19.70
N GLY A 108 22.43 4.20 -19.62
CA GLY A 108 21.58 3.50 -20.58
C GLY A 108 21.75 4.00 -22.01
N VAL A 109 21.86 5.31 -22.22
CA VAL A 109 22.14 5.92 -23.53
C VAL A 109 23.54 5.53 -24.02
N ALA A 110 24.55 5.57 -23.15
CA ALA A 110 25.92 5.17 -23.52
C ALA A 110 25.99 3.70 -23.98
N LEU A 111 25.35 2.79 -23.24
CA LEU A 111 25.29 1.37 -23.63
C LEU A 111 24.47 1.16 -24.92
N GLY A 112 23.39 1.92 -25.11
CA GLY A 112 22.57 1.83 -26.33
C GLY A 112 23.29 2.33 -27.58
N ARG A 113 24.21 3.31 -27.43
CA ARG A 113 24.94 3.91 -28.55
C ARG A 113 26.25 3.19 -28.87
N ILE A 114 26.90 2.56 -27.88
CA ILE A 114 28.23 1.95 -28.02
C ILE A 114 28.13 0.42 -27.91
N ARG A 115 28.20 -0.28 -29.05
CA ARG A 115 28.13 -1.77 -29.12
C ARG A 115 29.15 -2.45 -28.21
N LEU A 116 30.41 -2.00 -28.24
CA LEU A 116 31.49 -2.54 -27.40
C LEU A 116 31.14 -2.50 -25.90
N LEU A 117 30.55 -1.40 -25.43
CA LEU A 117 30.23 -1.21 -24.01
C LEU A 117 29.08 -2.15 -23.59
N SER A 118 28.09 -2.31 -24.47
CA SER A 118 26.99 -3.26 -24.27
C SER A 118 27.49 -4.70 -24.20
N ASP A 119 28.37 -5.10 -25.13
CA ASP A 119 28.89 -6.47 -25.19
C ASP A 119 29.73 -6.81 -23.96
N VAL A 120 30.58 -5.89 -23.50
CA VAL A 120 31.43 -6.08 -22.32
C VAL A 120 30.62 -6.07 -21.02
N LEU A 121 29.63 -5.18 -20.89
CA LEU A 121 28.86 -5.03 -19.65
C LEU A 121 27.65 -5.96 -19.51
N SER A 122 27.19 -6.58 -20.61
CA SER A 122 26.05 -7.50 -20.64
C SER A 122 26.03 -8.54 -19.52
N PRO A 123 27.13 -9.31 -19.25
CA PRO A 123 27.12 -10.30 -18.17
C PRO A 123 26.95 -9.66 -16.78
N TYR A 124 27.60 -8.51 -16.54
CA TYR A 124 27.52 -7.80 -15.26
C TYR A 124 26.13 -7.20 -15.02
N ILE A 125 25.49 -6.66 -16.07
CA ILE A 125 24.12 -6.13 -15.99
C ILE A 125 23.13 -7.24 -15.65
N LYS A 126 23.27 -8.41 -16.29
CA LYS A 126 22.43 -9.58 -15.99
C LYS A 126 22.62 -10.04 -14.54
N ALA A 127 23.86 -10.10 -14.07
CA ALA A 127 24.16 -10.44 -12.67
C ALA A 127 23.54 -9.41 -11.70
N ALA A 128 23.71 -8.11 -11.96
CA ALA A 128 23.14 -7.04 -11.15
C ALA A 128 21.60 -7.10 -11.08
N ASN A 129 20.93 -7.43 -12.20
CA ASN A 129 19.48 -7.60 -12.23
C ASN A 129 18.97 -8.81 -11.43
N SER A 130 19.84 -9.77 -11.12
CA SER A 130 19.48 -10.92 -10.29
C SER A 130 19.59 -10.66 -8.78
N ILE A 131 20.20 -9.52 -8.38
CA ILE A 131 20.40 -9.19 -6.96
C ILE A 131 19.04 -8.82 -6.34
N PRO A 132 18.64 -9.46 -5.22
CA PRO A 132 17.45 -9.06 -4.49
C PRO A 132 17.57 -7.62 -3.99
N ARG A 133 16.59 -6.77 -4.29
CA ARG A 133 16.62 -5.34 -3.91
C ARG A 133 16.78 -5.11 -2.41
N VAL A 134 16.27 -6.03 -1.57
CA VAL A 134 16.41 -5.97 -0.11
C VAL A 134 17.87 -6.03 0.35
N VAL A 135 18.72 -6.77 -0.36
CA VAL A 135 20.16 -6.90 -0.04
C VAL A 135 20.90 -5.61 -0.32
N LEU A 136 20.52 -4.88 -1.36
CA LEU A 136 21.11 -3.58 -1.69
C LEU A 136 20.89 -2.57 -0.56
N GLY A 137 19.69 -2.56 0.05
CA GLY A 137 19.40 -1.69 1.20
C GLY A 137 20.36 -1.95 2.37
N ALA A 138 20.61 -3.22 2.70
CA ALA A 138 21.56 -3.59 3.76
C ALA A 138 23.02 -3.20 3.43
N LEU A 139 23.47 -3.46 2.19
CA LEU A 139 24.82 -3.10 1.76
C LEU A 139 25.04 -1.59 1.76
N PHE A 140 24.06 -0.80 1.31
CA PHE A 140 24.14 0.66 1.35
C PHE A 140 24.15 1.18 2.78
N ALA A 141 23.31 0.65 3.67
CA ALA A 141 23.31 1.02 5.08
C ALA A 141 24.70 0.78 5.74
N ILE A 142 25.33 -0.35 5.45
CA ILE A 142 26.67 -0.69 5.98
C ILE A 142 27.76 0.18 5.36
N SER A 143 27.70 0.43 4.05
CA SER A 143 28.79 1.10 3.32
C SER A 143 28.75 2.63 3.45
N LEU A 144 27.56 3.22 3.51
CA LEU A 144 27.35 4.67 3.49
C LEU A 144 27.00 5.25 4.87
N GLY A 145 26.65 4.41 5.85
CA GLY A 145 26.13 4.84 7.15
C GLY A 145 24.65 5.21 7.10
N LEU A 146 23.99 5.20 8.26
CA LEU A 146 22.54 5.44 8.38
C LEU A 146 22.17 6.94 8.46
N ASP A 147 23.15 7.83 8.44
CA ASP A 147 22.94 9.26 8.69
C ASP A 147 23.57 10.12 7.59
N LEU A 148 22.72 10.84 6.84
CA LEU A 148 23.15 11.85 5.88
C LEU A 148 23.84 13.05 6.56
N ARG A 149 23.66 13.21 7.88
CA ARG A 149 24.17 14.35 8.68
C ARG A 149 25.38 14.04 9.55
N SER A 150 25.98 12.86 9.48
CA SER A 150 27.22 12.60 10.22
C SER A 150 28.46 13.07 9.45
N LYS A 151 28.51 14.38 9.14
CA LYS A 151 29.67 15.26 9.26
C LYS A 151 29.25 16.72 9.09
#